data_AF-A0A1Y2AH31-F1
#
_entry.id   AF-A0A1Y2AH31-F1
#
_cell.length_a   1.000
_cell.length_b   1.000
_cell.length_c   1.000
_cell.angle_alpha   90.00
_cell.angle_beta   90.00
_cell.angle_gamma   90.00
#
_symmetry.space_group_name_H-M   'P 1'
#
loop_
_entity.id
_entity.type
_entity.pdbx_description
1 polymer ?
#
loop_
_entity_poly.entity_id
_entity_poly.type
_entity_poly.pdbx_seq_one_letter_code
_entity_poly.pdbx_strand_id
1 'polypeptide(L)'
;MKTNDILSEKQKLILELLKSNNIDKLKDFINSLKTPLYFLNSTNFDLLTLALSLNCTFYIIKLIYNRCNYKTLNYVVKDIYHLYDMSNHKDETIVNYQNSLEVLMDSNNNVKSPLLVSLEFSDFQSVEFLINKGADMYFKINGKYILEILREENLLTMRKLNFLLKNGFSLKKFKIERLSNFEFKYIKKCLENFVFDINFIKYLLNLYKNKAGISKRKFNHRVNNEINKIEIPMELYLKYLDRKDYKKVEYLYKYYGTEKTRSFKDFILFYLNYFDRNFNKKSFYDFFNFIINNENTFPFSKEYAINENETIIINKKLKIVELIKNNNNLKLETFLKNNNYILHCLYSSKSEILNLINEYNVSSDIVDILRKYFLI
;
A
#
# COMPACT_ATOMS: atom_id res chain seq x y z
N MET A 1 19.05 29.86 -22.53
CA MET A 1 20.13 30.30 -21.62
C MET A 1 19.76 29.84 -20.21
N LYS A 2 20.49 28.86 -19.66
CA LYS A 2 20.38 28.51 -18.23
C LYS A 2 21.18 29.56 -17.47
N THR A 3 20.52 30.50 -16.80
CA THR A 3 21.18 31.36 -15.82
C THR A 3 21.67 30.45 -14.70
N ASN A 4 22.98 30.29 -14.57
CA ASN A 4 23.55 29.77 -13.32
C ASN A 4 23.15 30.77 -12.24
N ASP A 5 22.22 30.39 -11.36
CA ASP A 5 21.84 31.21 -10.21
C ASP A 5 23.02 31.26 -9.24
N ILE A 6 23.85 32.28 -9.37
CA ILE A 6 24.96 32.52 -8.47
C ILE A 6 24.36 33.01 -7.14
N LEU A 7 24.55 32.21 -6.08
CA LEU A 7 24.22 32.62 -4.72
C LEU A 7 24.95 33.92 -4.35
N SER A 8 24.23 34.86 -3.74
CA SER A 8 24.85 36.03 -3.13
C SER A 8 25.79 35.62 -1.99
N GLU A 9 26.80 36.44 -1.69
CA GLU A 9 27.73 36.19 -0.57
C GLU A 9 27.01 35.99 0.77
N LYS A 10 25.89 36.69 1.00
CA LYS A 10 25.05 36.49 2.19
C LYS A 10 24.37 35.12 2.21
N GLN A 11 23.93 34.62 1.06
CA GLN A 11 23.32 33.28 0.95
C GLN A 11 24.36 32.18 1.14
N LYS A 12 25.59 32.36 0.64
CA LYS A 12 26.70 31.44 0.93
C LYS A 12 27.03 31.41 2.42
N LEU A 13 27.14 32.58 3.05
CA LEU A 13 27.47 32.66 4.47
C LEU A 13 26.40 32.02 5.36
N ILE A 14 25.11 32.27 5.11
CA ILE A 14 24.06 31.61 5.89
C ILE A 14 24.03 30.10 5.65
N LEU A 15 24.29 29.64 4.42
CA LEU A 15 24.40 28.20 4.14
C LEU A 15 25.49 27.54 5.00
N GLU A 16 26.69 28.13 5.08
CA GLU A 16 27.77 27.62 5.93
C GLU A 16 27.39 27.63 7.42
N LEU A 17 26.66 28.65 7.88
CA LEU A 17 26.15 28.71 9.25
C LEU A 17 25.13 27.60 9.53
N LEU A 18 24.23 27.31 8.58
CA LEU A 18 23.27 26.21 8.69
C LEU A 18 23.97 24.85 8.71
N LYS A 19 24.97 24.64 7.83
CA LYS A 19 25.81 23.43 7.83
C LYS A 19 26.55 23.23 9.16
N SER A 20 27.07 24.31 9.75
CA SER A 20 27.74 24.27 11.06
C SER A 20 26.78 23.99 12.23
N ASN A 21 25.46 24.12 11.99
CA ASN A 21 24.39 23.90 12.97
C ASN A 21 24.57 24.70 14.28
N ASN A 22 25.28 25.83 14.23
CA ASN A 22 25.59 26.67 15.38
C ASN A 22 24.57 27.82 15.50
N ILE A 23 23.63 27.67 16.43
CA ILE A 23 22.53 28.64 16.60
C ILE A 23 23.00 30.03 17.02
N ASP A 24 24.05 30.14 17.83
CA ASP A 24 24.49 31.44 18.35
C ASP A 24 25.16 32.25 17.25
N LYS A 25 26.05 31.63 16.46
CA LYS A 25 26.61 32.25 15.25
C LYS A 25 25.53 32.64 14.24
N LEU A 26 24.49 31.80 14.10
CA LEU A 26 23.36 32.13 13.22
C LEU A 26 22.57 33.35 13.73
N LYS A 27 22.33 33.46 15.04
CA LYS A 27 21.68 34.64 15.64
C LYS A 27 22.52 35.90 15.44
N ASP A 28 23.82 35.83 15.68
CA ASP A 28 24.74 36.95 15.49
C ASP A 28 24.72 37.44 14.04
N PHE A 29 24.79 36.49 13.09
CA PHE A 29 24.65 36.80 11.68
C PHE A 29 23.30 37.48 11.38
N ILE A 30 22.18 36.90 11.82
CA ILE A 30 20.84 37.47 11.59
C ILE A 30 20.72 38.88 12.18
N ASN A 31 21.26 39.12 13.37
CA ASN A 31 21.22 40.42 14.03
C ASN A 31 22.12 41.46 13.34
N SER A 32 23.19 41.02 12.67
CA SER A 32 24.06 41.89 11.88
C SER A 32 23.43 42.33 10.54
N LEU A 33 22.36 41.66 10.10
CA LEU A 33 21.70 41.98 8.84
C LEU A 33 20.96 43.33 8.94
N LYS A 34 21.29 44.24 8.03
CA LYS A 34 20.54 45.50 7.83
C LYS A 34 19.16 45.29 7.19
N THR A 35 18.87 44.10 6.71
CA THR A 35 17.64 43.73 5.99
C THR A 35 16.99 42.53 6.65
N PRO A 36 15.65 42.42 6.66
CA PRO A 36 14.96 41.23 7.16
C PRO A 36 15.46 39.93 6.52
N LEU A 37 15.49 38.84 7.30
CA LEU A 37 16.05 37.56 6.87
C LEU A 37 15.36 36.98 5.62
N TYR A 38 14.04 37.19 5.49
CA TYR A 38 13.27 36.68 4.36
C TYR A 38 13.74 37.22 3.00
N PHE A 39 14.47 38.34 2.95
CA PHE A 39 15.05 38.85 1.70
C PHE A 39 16.14 37.94 1.12
N LEU A 40 16.67 37.00 1.91
CA LEU A 40 17.59 35.99 1.39
C LEU A 40 16.86 34.85 0.66
N ASN A 41 15.55 34.70 0.87
CA ASN A 41 14.79 33.70 0.13
C ASN A 41 14.65 34.11 -1.35
N SER A 42 14.75 33.14 -2.25
CA SER A 42 14.52 33.30 -3.68
C SER A 42 13.77 32.09 -4.24
N THR A 43 13.44 32.11 -5.54
CA THR A 43 12.73 31.01 -6.21
C THR A 43 13.43 29.66 -6.07
N ASN A 44 14.76 29.69 -5.99
CA ASN A 44 15.55 28.49 -5.84
C ASN A 44 16.06 28.34 -4.41
N PHE A 45 16.17 29.42 -3.61
CA PHE A 45 16.82 29.43 -2.27
C PHE A 45 15.79 29.65 -1.19
N ASP A 46 15.30 28.59 -0.58
CA ASP A 46 14.36 28.67 0.54
C ASP A 46 15.05 28.27 1.84
N LEU A 47 15.25 29.23 2.74
CA LEU A 47 15.97 29.03 3.99
C LEU A 47 15.36 27.96 4.88
N LEU A 48 14.02 27.83 4.89
CA LEU A 48 13.35 26.84 5.73
C LEU A 48 13.58 25.43 5.17
N THR A 49 13.32 25.23 3.88
CA THR A 49 13.53 23.95 3.21
C THR A 49 15.00 23.54 3.26
N LEU A 50 15.92 24.49 3.08
CA LEU A 50 17.37 24.26 3.19
C LEU A 50 17.79 23.84 4.61
N ALA A 51 17.30 24.53 5.65
CA ALA A 51 17.65 24.16 7.02
C ALA A 51 17.07 22.79 7.41
N LEU A 52 15.88 22.46 6.90
CA LEU A 52 15.27 21.14 7.07
C LEU A 52 16.08 20.06 6.35
N SER A 53 16.56 20.32 5.13
CA SER A 53 17.33 19.35 4.35
C SER A 53 18.75 19.13 4.87
N LEU A 54 19.33 20.15 5.53
CA LEU A 54 20.56 20.05 6.29
C LEU A 54 20.37 19.42 7.68
N ASN A 55 19.14 19.01 8.02
CA ASN A 55 18.79 18.43 9.33
C ASN A 55 19.28 19.31 10.50
N CYS A 56 19.12 20.64 10.36
CA CYS A 56 19.49 21.58 11.41
C CYS A 56 18.67 21.31 12.69
N THR A 57 19.20 21.75 13.84
CA THR A 57 18.47 21.60 15.12
C THR A 57 17.10 22.28 15.07
N PHE A 58 16.14 21.71 15.81
CA PHE A 58 14.79 22.27 15.93
C PHE A 58 14.77 23.77 16.28
N TYR A 59 15.73 24.23 17.09
CA TYR A 59 15.85 25.65 17.45
C TYR A 59 16.22 26.55 16.26
N ILE A 60 17.09 26.06 15.36
CA ILE A 60 17.42 26.75 14.11
C ILE A 60 16.21 26.78 13.18
N ILE A 61 15.50 25.65 13.02
CA ILE A 61 14.26 25.59 12.22
C ILE A 61 13.24 26.62 12.72
N LYS A 62 13.02 26.65 14.04
CA LYS A 62 12.10 27.60 14.68
C LYS A 62 12.55 29.06 14.50
N LEU A 63 13.85 29.32 14.61
CA LEU A 63 14.42 30.66 14.40
C LEU A 63 14.18 31.15 12.98
N ILE A 64 14.49 30.32 11.97
CA ILE A 64 14.29 30.65 10.55
C ILE A 64 12.82 30.88 10.26
N TYR A 65 11.94 29.96 10.69
CA TYR A 65 10.50 30.11 10.50
C TYR A 65 9.99 31.45 11.04
N ASN A 66 10.37 31.81 12.26
CA ASN A 66 9.92 33.05 12.92
C ASN A 66 10.50 34.31 12.27
N ARG A 67 11.70 34.25 11.69
CA ARG A 67 12.38 35.42 11.10
C ARG A 67 12.06 35.62 9.62
N CYS A 68 11.58 34.58 8.94
CA CYS A 68 11.26 34.65 7.51
C CYS A 68 9.78 34.96 7.21
N ASN A 69 8.90 35.04 8.20
CA ASN A 69 7.49 35.42 8.04
C ASN A 69 6.75 34.70 6.89
N TYR A 70 6.90 33.37 6.81
CA TYR A 70 6.22 32.56 5.79
C TYR A 70 4.70 32.75 5.84
N LYS A 71 4.10 33.18 4.72
CA LYS A 71 2.64 33.37 4.59
C LYS A 71 1.87 32.06 4.72
N THR A 72 2.46 30.97 4.25
CA THR A 72 1.93 29.61 4.29
C THR A 72 3.10 28.63 4.31
N LEU A 73 2.86 27.43 4.84
CA LEU A 73 3.79 26.29 4.76
C LEU A 73 3.46 25.33 3.61
N ASN A 74 2.38 25.62 2.87
CA ASN A 74 1.85 24.82 1.78
C ASN A 74 2.36 25.36 0.44
N TYR A 75 3.68 25.35 0.26
CA TYR A 75 4.35 25.78 -0.96
C TYR A 75 5.37 24.73 -1.40
N VAL A 76 5.87 24.90 -2.62
CA VAL A 76 6.92 24.07 -3.17
C VAL A 76 8.14 24.89 -3.53
N VAL A 77 9.31 24.28 -3.39
CA VAL A 77 10.60 24.85 -3.77
C VAL A 77 11.23 23.90 -4.78
N LYS A 78 11.84 24.46 -5.82
CA LYS A 78 12.68 23.70 -6.73
C LYS A 78 14.05 23.54 -6.09
N ASP A 79 14.35 22.32 -5.67
CA ASP A 79 15.55 21.96 -4.93
C ASP A 79 16.74 21.88 -5.88
N ILE A 80 17.38 23.03 -6.11
CA ILE A 80 18.54 23.16 -7.01
C ILE A 80 19.86 23.10 -6.22
N TYR A 81 19.87 23.41 -4.93
CA TYR A 81 21.14 23.65 -4.22
C TYR A 81 21.89 22.42 -3.73
N HIS A 82 21.21 21.28 -3.51
CA HIS A 82 21.93 20.02 -3.32
C HIS A 82 22.84 19.67 -4.50
N LEU A 83 22.56 20.20 -5.71
CA LEU A 83 23.40 20.00 -6.90
C LEU A 83 24.60 20.96 -6.97
N TYR A 84 24.52 22.15 -6.36
CA TYR A 84 25.54 23.19 -6.50
C TYR A 84 26.78 22.93 -5.62
N ASP A 85 26.61 22.21 -4.51
CA ASP A 85 27.69 21.91 -3.56
C ASP A 85 28.51 20.68 -3.98
N MET A 86 27.87 19.68 -4.61
CA MET A 86 28.54 18.44 -5.03
C MET A 86 29.35 18.55 -6.32
N SER A 87 29.18 19.61 -7.11
CA SER A 87 30.04 19.87 -8.27
C SER A 87 31.38 20.52 -7.92
N ASN A 88 31.53 21.07 -6.70
CA ASN A 88 32.70 21.87 -6.31
C ASN A 88 33.68 21.15 -5.35
N HIS A 89 33.34 19.97 -4.84
CA HIS A 89 34.23 19.17 -4.00
C HIS A 89 34.71 17.91 -4.73
N LYS A 90 35.97 17.95 -5.22
CA LYS A 90 36.73 16.77 -5.65
C LYS A 90 37.31 16.03 -4.42
N ASP A 91 36.46 15.61 -3.48
CA ASP A 91 36.90 14.79 -2.36
C ASP A 91 36.54 13.31 -2.60
N GLU A 92 37.57 12.47 -2.67
CA GLU A 92 37.53 11.05 -3.05
C GLU A 92 36.80 10.14 -2.04
N THR A 93 36.31 10.68 -0.92
CA THR A 93 35.55 9.92 0.09
C THR A 93 34.04 9.87 -0.17
N ILE A 94 33.53 10.59 -1.18
CA ILE A 94 32.10 10.67 -1.53
C ILE A 94 31.75 9.73 -2.71
N VAL A 95 32.66 8.84 -3.13
CA VAL A 95 32.42 7.93 -4.26
C VAL A 95 31.28 6.93 -4.00
N ASN A 96 30.97 6.61 -2.72
CA ASN A 96 29.83 5.77 -2.37
C ASN A 96 28.47 6.51 -2.34
N TYR A 97 28.46 7.84 -2.37
CA TYR A 97 27.24 8.65 -2.43
C TYR A 97 26.92 9.15 -3.84
N GLN A 98 27.92 9.30 -4.72
CA GLN A 98 27.67 9.68 -6.12
C GLN A 98 26.89 8.62 -6.91
N ASN A 99 27.11 7.33 -6.63
CA ASN A 99 26.38 6.24 -7.30
C ASN A 99 24.88 6.17 -6.95
N SER A 100 24.42 6.82 -5.87
CA SER A 100 22.99 6.90 -5.53
C SER A 100 22.27 8.11 -6.16
N LEU A 101 23.01 9.06 -6.74
CA LEU A 101 22.46 10.31 -7.29
C LEU A 101 22.25 10.31 -8.80
N GLU A 102 23.00 9.52 -9.57
CA GLU A 102 22.73 9.34 -11.01
C GLU A 102 21.37 8.69 -11.29
N VAL A 103 20.73 8.08 -10.29
CA VAL A 103 19.43 7.41 -10.40
C VAL A 103 18.23 8.35 -10.22
N LEU A 104 18.42 9.61 -9.79
CA LEU A 104 17.30 10.48 -9.37
C LEU A 104 16.96 11.66 -10.30
N MET A 105 17.63 11.80 -11.44
CA MET A 105 17.40 12.92 -12.36
C MET A 105 16.19 12.72 -13.28
N ASP A 106 15.00 12.64 -12.68
CA ASP A 106 13.76 12.96 -13.38
C ASP A 106 13.31 14.35 -12.88
N SER A 107 13.20 15.31 -13.79
CA SER A 107 12.99 16.75 -13.47
C SER A 107 11.77 17.06 -12.59
N ASN A 108 10.88 16.09 -12.39
CA ASN A 108 9.72 16.13 -11.50
C ASN A 108 10.04 15.83 -10.01
N ASN A 109 11.20 15.27 -9.68
CA ASN A 109 11.59 14.89 -8.31
C ASN A 109 12.29 16.00 -7.51
N ASN A 110 12.67 17.11 -8.15
CA ASN A 110 13.35 18.22 -7.48
C ASN A 110 12.39 19.24 -6.89
N VAL A 111 11.11 18.91 -6.70
CA VAL A 111 10.13 19.85 -6.15
C VAL A 111 9.69 19.33 -4.79
N LYS A 112 10.02 20.05 -3.72
CA LYS A 112 9.76 19.63 -2.34
C LYS A 112 8.99 20.70 -1.59
N SER A 113 8.20 20.28 -0.59
CA SER A 113 7.55 21.18 0.38
C SER A 113 8.27 21.08 1.72
N PRO A 114 8.19 22.11 2.59
CA PRO A 114 8.81 22.04 3.92
C PRO A 114 8.37 20.81 4.72
N LEU A 115 7.08 20.46 4.65
CA LEU A 115 6.55 19.29 5.37
C LEU A 115 7.11 17.97 4.81
N LEU A 116 7.22 17.84 3.48
CA LEU A 116 7.83 16.66 2.87
C LEU A 116 9.29 16.51 3.30
N VAL A 117 10.11 17.55 3.17
CA VAL A 117 11.55 17.49 3.55
C VAL A 117 11.70 17.09 5.01
N SER A 118 10.95 17.70 5.93
CA SER A 118 11.01 17.33 7.35
C SER A 118 10.68 15.85 7.62
N LEU A 119 9.78 15.26 6.82
CA LEU A 119 9.43 13.84 6.91
C LEU A 119 10.49 12.92 6.29
N GLU A 120 11.22 13.35 5.28
CA GLU A 120 12.30 12.57 4.66
C GLU A 120 13.38 12.24 5.70
N PHE A 121 13.82 13.27 6.43
CA PHE A 121 14.83 13.17 7.50
C PHE A 121 14.29 12.64 8.84
N SER A 122 12.99 12.36 8.94
CA SER A 122 12.34 11.86 10.17
C SER A 122 12.49 12.81 11.38
N ASP A 123 12.63 14.11 11.15
CA ASP A 123 12.64 15.12 12.22
C ASP A 123 11.21 15.37 12.71
N PHE A 124 10.70 14.44 13.52
CA PHE A 124 9.33 14.49 14.02
C PHE A 124 9.02 15.74 14.85
N GLN A 125 10.02 16.37 15.46
CA GLN A 125 9.82 17.61 16.22
C GLN A 125 9.53 18.78 15.28
N SER A 126 10.30 18.90 14.19
CA SER A 126 10.01 19.91 13.16
C SER A 126 8.73 19.58 12.39
N VAL A 127 8.45 18.31 12.08
CA VAL A 127 7.19 17.91 11.41
C VAL A 127 5.99 18.33 12.27
N GLU A 128 5.99 18.00 13.56
CA GLU A 128 4.92 18.39 14.49
C GLU A 128 4.75 19.91 14.54
N PHE A 129 5.86 20.63 14.63
CA PHE A 129 5.86 22.09 14.63
C PHE A 129 5.25 22.68 13.35
N LEU A 130 5.64 22.18 12.17
CA LEU A 130 5.12 22.64 10.89
C LEU A 130 3.62 22.36 10.77
N ILE A 131 3.16 21.17 11.16
CA ILE A 131 1.72 20.82 11.18
C ILE A 131 0.95 21.79 12.10
N ASN A 132 1.46 22.03 13.32
CA ASN A 132 0.86 22.97 14.28
C ASN A 132 0.85 24.43 13.78
N LYS A 133 1.73 24.78 12.83
CA LYS A 133 1.77 26.08 12.16
C LYS A 133 0.97 26.14 10.87
N GLY A 134 0.21 25.09 10.55
CA GLY A 134 -0.72 25.07 9.41
C GLY A 134 -0.18 24.39 8.15
N ALA A 135 0.92 23.63 8.24
CA ALA A 135 1.33 22.75 7.15
C ALA A 135 0.29 21.65 6.95
N ASP A 136 -0.20 21.53 5.72
CA ASP A 136 -1.24 20.59 5.33
C ASP A 136 -0.62 19.25 4.92
N MET A 137 -0.92 18.19 5.68
CA MET A 137 -0.51 16.82 5.36
C MET A 137 -1.10 16.29 4.05
N TYR A 138 -2.13 16.95 3.51
CA TYR A 138 -2.75 16.63 2.23
C TYR A 138 -2.33 17.61 1.12
N PHE A 139 -1.32 18.46 1.37
CA PHE A 139 -0.74 19.29 0.34
C PHE A 139 -0.21 18.43 -0.80
N LYS A 140 -0.52 18.83 -2.04
CA LYS A 140 -0.12 18.11 -3.24
C LYS A 140 1.12 18.73 -3.85
N ILE A 141 2.10 17.89 -4.12
CA ILE A 141 3.34 18.25 -4.81
C ILE A 141 3.30 17.50 -6.14
N ASN A 142 3.32 18.25 -7.25
CA ASN A 142 3.17 17.69 -8.61
C ASN A 142 1.97 16.73 -8.73
N GLY A 143 0.83 17.09 -8.12
CA GLY A 143 -0.41 16.31 -8.16
C GLY A 143 -0.48 15.12 -7.19
N LYS A 144 0.62 14.79 -6.48
CA LYS A 144 0.72 13.67 -5.54
C LYS A 144 0.67 14.14 -4.09
N TYR A 145 0.02 13.36 -3.23
CA TYR A 145 0.04 13.60 -1.79
C TYR A 145 1.37 13.17 -1.18
N ILE A 146 1.76 13.82 -0.07
CA ILE A 146 3.01 13.52 0.67
C ILE A 146 3.17 12.02 0.95
N LEU A 147 2.09 11.32 1.35
CA LEU A 147 2.16 9.89 1.65
C LEU A 147 2.44 9.04 0.39
N GLU A 148 1.94 9.44 -0.77
CA GLU A 148 2.23 8.78 -2.06
C GLU A 148 3.69 8.97 -2.45
N ILE A 149 4.22 10.19 -2.26
CA ILE A 149 5.61 10.53 -2.57
C ILE A 149 6.56 9.73 -1.67
N LEU A 150 6.35 9.74 -0.35
CA LEU A 150 7.16 8.94 0.58
C LEU A 150 7.16 7.46 0.21
N ARG A 151 6.04 6.92 -0.30
CA ARG A 151 5.98 5.53 -0.76
C ARG A 151 6.81 5.33 -2.03
N GLU A 152 6.63 6.18 -3.03
CA GLU A 152 7.32 6.07 -4.33
C GLU A 152 8.83 6.22 -4.21
N GLU A 153 9.28 7.07 -3.29
CA GLU A 153 10.70 7.29 -2.98
C GLU A 153 11.26 6.25 -1.98
N ASN A 154 10.48 5.23 -1.59
CA ASN A 154 10.85 4.23 -0.56
C ASN A 154 11.22 4.82 0.81
N LEU A 155 10.76 6.04 1.12
CA LEU A 155 11.01 6.75 2.38
C LEU A 155 9.91 6.53 3.43
N LEU A 156 8.78 5.94 3.04
CA LEU A 156 7.68 5.62 3.92
C LEU A 156 8.06 4.47 4.85
N THR A 157 8.03 4.74 6.15
CA THR A 157 8.22 3.74 7.21
C THR A 157 7.00 3.68 8.12
N MET A 158 6.83 2.59 8.87
CA MET A 158 5.77 2.50 9.88
C MET A 158 5.87 3.58 10.95
N ARG A 159 7.09 4.01 11.29
CA ARG A 159 7.31 5.10 12.25
C ARG A 159 6.73 6.42 11.72
N LYS A 160 7.00 6.76 10.45
CA LYS A 160 6.45 7.97 9.80
C LYS A 160 4.93 7.91 9.65
N LEU A 161 4.39 6.76 9.22
CA LEU A 161 2.94 6.59 9.09
C LEU A 161 2.24 6.74 10.46
N ASN A 162 2.75 6.08 11.50
CA ASN A 162 2.19 6.18 12.85
C ASN A 162 2.22 7.62 13.37
N PHE A 163 3.31 8.34 13.11
CA PHE A 163 3.43 9.74 13.47
C PHE A 163 2.38 10.60 12.76
N LEU A 164 2.21 10.45 11.45
CA LEU A 164 1.21 11.19 10.68
C LEU A 164 -0.22 10.89 11.17
N LEU A 165 -0.53 9.63 11.42
CA LEU A 165 -1.83 9.20 11.96
C LEU A 165 -2.10 9.83 13.33
N LYS A 166 -1.11 9.84 14.23
CA LYS A 166 -1.21 10.49 15.54
C LYS A 166 -1.47 12.00 15.43
N ASN A 167 -0.95 12.64 14.38
CA ASN A 167 -1.09 14.08 14.15
C ASN A 167 -2.29 14.46 13.25
N GLY A 168 -3.24 13.55 13.04
CA GLY A 168 -4.53 13.86 12.38
C GLY A 168 -4.62 13.49 10.90
N PHE A 169 -3.66 12.73 10.37
CA PHE A 169 -3.83 12.11 9.06
C PHE A 169 -5.00 11.11 9.09
N SER A 170 -5.84 11.13 8.06
CA SER A 170 -7.10 10.37 7.99
C SER A 170 -7.45 9.98 6.56
N LEU A 171 -8.06 8.80 6.39
CA LEU A 171 -8.50 8.32 5.07
C LEU A 171 -9.69 9.10 4.50
N LYS A 172 -10.45 9.83 5.33
CA LYS A 172 -11.57 10.67 4.86
C LYS A 172 -11.11 11.71 3.83
N LYS A 173 -9.93 12.31 4.05
CA LYS A 173 -9.34 13.29 3.13
C LYS A 173 -8.45 12.65 2.08
N PHE A 174 -7.68 11.62 2.45
CA PHE A 174 -6.75 10.95 1.53
C PHE A 174 -7.45 10.09 0.46
N LYS A 175 -8.65 9.57 0.76
CA LYS A 175 -9.38 8.56 -0.03
C LYS A 175 -8.69 7.18 -0.02
N ILE A 176 -9.45 6.12 0.22
CA ILE A 176 -8.93 4.77 0.42
C ILE A 176 -8.39 4.14 -0.89
N GLU A 177 -8.95 4.49 -2.03
CA GLU A 177 -8.59 3.98 -3.37
C GLU A 177 -7.10 4.20 -3.66
N ARG A 178 -6.53 5.28 -3.11
CA ARG A 178 -5.10 5.61 -3.25
C ARG A 178 -4.17 4.64 -2.52
N LEU A 179 -4.68 3.89 -1.55
CA LEU A 179 -3.91 2.87 -0.85
C LEU A 179 -3.66 1.60 -1.70
N SER A 180 -4.31 1.45 -2.86
CA SER A 180 -4.12 0.30 -3.76
C SER A 180 -2.66 0.03 -4.14
N ASN A 181 -1.86 1.08 -4.24
CA ASN A 181 -0.44 1.00 -4.59
C ASN A 181 0.49 0.80 -3.38
N PHE A 182 -0.04 0.73 -2.16
CA PHE A 182 0.76 0.57 -0.94
C PHE A 182 0.98 -0.90 -0.58
N GLU A 183 2.04 -1.16 0.20
CA GLU A 183 2.21 -2.42 0.89
C GLU A 183 1.08 -2.64 1.90
N PHE A 184 0.65 -3.90 2.04
CA PHE A 184 -0.48 -4.26 2.90
C PHE A 184 -0.31 -3.82 4.36
N LYS A 185 0.92 -3.80 4.87
CA LYS A 185 1.21 -3.35 6.25
C LYS A 185 0.75 -1.91 6.49
N TYR A 186 0.92 -1.03 5.50
CA TYR A 186 0.48 0.36 5.57
C TYR A 186 -1.03 0.48 5.42
N ILE A 187 -1.62 -0.28 4.49
CA ILE A 187 -3.07 -0.34 4.30
C ILE A 187 -3.76 -0.75 5.61
N LYS A 188 -3.29 -1.86 6.19
CA LYS A 188 -3.73 -2.38 7.49
C LYS A 188 -3.70 -1.29 8.56
N LYS A 189 -2.57 -0.59 8.69
CA LYS A 189 -2.43 0.44 9.73
C LYS A 189 -3.35 1.64 9.52
N CYS A 190 -3.55 2.06 8.27
CA CYS A 190 -4.49 3.11 7.93
C CYS A 190 -5.94 2.72 8.24
N LEU A 191 -6.36 1.50 7.89
CA LEU A 191 -7.71 0.99 8.18
C LEU A 191 -7.97 0.93 9.69
N GLU A 192 -7.03 0.38 10.46
CA GLU A 192 -7.15 0.25 11.92
C GLU A 192 -7.30 1.60 12.63
N ASN A 193 -6.62 2.64 12.16
CA ASN A 193 -6.73 3.99 12.73
C ASN A 193 -7.97 4.76 12.24
N PHE A 194 -8.47 4.45 11.05
CA PHE A 194 -9.59 5.18 10.48
C PHE A 194 -10.94 4.66 10.95
N VAL A 195 -11.09 3.34 11.02
CA VAL A 195 -12.38 2.70 11.24
C VAL A 195 -12.84 2.91 12.67
N PHE A 196 -11.98 2.62 13.66
CA PHE A 196 -12.31 2.81 15.07
C PHE A 196 -11.73 4.11 15.58
N ASP A 197 -12.49 5.20 15.45
CA ASP A 197 -12.00 6.52 15.84
C ASP A 197 -11.96 6.72 17.37
N ILE A 198 -11.32 7.83 17.80
CA ILE A 198 -11.17 8.14 19.22
C ILE A 198 -12.52 8.31 19.94
N ASN A 199 -13.58 8.73 19.24
CA ASN A 199 -14.90 8.91 19.83
C ASN A 199 -15.57 7.56 20.09
N PHE A 200 -15.44 6.63 19.16
CA PHE A 200 -15.91 5.25 19.34
C PHE A 200 -15.18 4.54 20.48
N ILE A 201 -13.86 4.69 20.55
CA ILE A 201 -13.06 4.15 21.67
C ILE A 201 -13.51 4.76 23.00
N LYS A 202 -13.68 6.09 23.07
CA LYS A 202 -14.20 6.77 24.28
C LYS A 202 -15.59 6.28 24.66
N TYR A 203 -16.46 6.04 23.69
CA TYR A 203 -17.79 5.47 23.93
C TYR A 203 -17.70 4.09 24.59
N LEU A 204 -16.86 3.18 24.08
CA LEU A 204 -16.64 1.86 24.67
C LEU A 204 -16.08 1.94 26.09
N LEU A 205 -15.08 2.81 26.31
CA LEU A 205 -14.49 3.04 27.63
C LEU A 205 -15.51 3.60 28.62
N ASN A 206 -16.42 4.45 28.17
CA ASN A 206 -17.48 5.00 29.01
C ASN A 206 -18.51 3.93 29.42
N LEU A 207 -18.88 3.02 28.52
CA LEU A 207 -19.72 1.88 28.86
C LEU A 207 -19.06 1.01 29.94
N TYR A 208 -17.78 0.70 29.75
CA TYR A 208 -16.99 -0.11 30.68
C TYR A 208 -16.86 0.55 32.05
N LYS A 209 -16.41 1.81 32.08
CA LYS A 209 -16.18 2.57 33.32
C LYS A 209 -17.44 2.70 34.17
N ASN A 210 -18.59 2.91 33.54
CA ASN A 210 -19.86 3.11 34.25
C ASN A 210 -20.64 1.80 34.45
N LYS A 211 -20.08 0.65 34.04
CA LYS A 211 -20.78 -0.66 34.04
C LYS A 211 -22.16 -0.60 33.37
N ALA A 212 -22.30 0.24 32.36
CA ALA A 212 -23.56 0.45 31.67
C ALA A 212 -23.85 -0.75 30.75
N GLY A 213 -24.91 -1.50 31.05
CA GLY A 213 -25.35 -2.61 30.22
C GLY A 213 -25.78 -2.14 28.83
N ILE A 214 -25.45 -2.93 27.80
CA ILE A 214 -25.91 -2.72 26.43
C ILE A 214 -26.38 -4.05 25.85
N SER A 215 -27.52 -4.04 25.16
CA SER A 215 -27.99 -5.24 24.48
C SER A 215 -27.06 -5.60 23.32
N LYS A 216 -26.88 -6.90 23.08
CA LYS A 216 -26.08 -7.43 21.96
C LYS A 216 -26.45 -6.78 20.62
N ARG A 217 -27.76 -6.61 20.37
CA ARG A 217 -28.28 -5.94 19.16
C ARG A 217 -27.80 -4.49 19.04
N LYS A 218 -27.91 -3.70 20.10
CA LYS A 218 -27.51 -2.27 20.09
C LYS A 218 -25.99 -2.12 19.98
N PHE A 219 -25.23 -3.01 20.62
CA PHE A 219 -23.78 -3.06 20.49
C PHE A 219 -23.36 -3.36 19.05
N ASN A 220 -23.89 -4.45 18.48
CA ASN A 220 -23.59 -4.86 17.10
C ASN A 220 -23.97 -3.76 16.09
N HIS A 221 -25.12 -3.11 16.27
CA HIS A 221 -25.51 -2.00 15.40
C HIS A 221 -24.49 -0.85 15.45
N ARG A 222 -23.99 -0.48 16.64
CA ARG A 222 -22.95 0.56 16.75
C ARG A 222 -21.61 0.14 16.14
N VAL A 223 -21.17 -1.10 16.37
CA VAL A 223 -19.95 -1.65 15.77
C VAL A 223 -20.07 -1.66 14.24
N ASN A 224 -21.20 -2.11 13.70
CA ASN A 224 -21.43 -2.13 12.26
C ASN A 224 -21.43 -0.73 11.65
N ASN A 225 -22.05 0.26 12.31
CA ASN A 225 -22.03 1.65 11.84
C ASN A 225 -20.59 2.22 11.83
N GLU A 226 -19.78 1.82 12.81
CA GLU A 226 -18.37 2.21 12.89
C GLU A 226 -17.55 1.60 11.75
N ILE A 227 -17.72 0.29 11.50
CA ILE A 227 -17.07 -0.43 10.40
C ILE A 227 -17.48 0.15 9.03
N ASN A 228 -18.76 0.47 8.85
CA ASN A 228 -19.31 0.98 7.60
C ASN A 228 -18.91 2.43 7.29
N LYS A 229 -18.09 3.09 8.12
CA LYS A 229 -17.50 4.41 7.80
C LYS A 229 -16.61 4.38 6.56
N ILE A 230 -16.12 3.21 6.18
CA ILE A 230 -15.26 3.03 5.03
C ILE A 230 -15.82 1.96 4.10
N GLU A 231 -15.81 2.25 2.81
CA GLU A 231 -16.05 1.26 1.78
C GLU A 231 -14.69 0.84 1.22
N ILE A 232 -14.34 -0.44 1.36
CA ILE A 232 -13.11 -0.98 0.80
C ILE A 232 -13.28 -1.09 -0.73
N PRO A 233 -12.45 -0.41 -1.54
CA PRO A 233 -12.53 -0.48 -3.00
C PRO A 233 -12.32 -1.90 -3.51
N MET A 234 -13.07 -2.26 -4.56
CA MET A 234 -13.01 -3.60 -5.18
C MET A 234 -11.58 -3.94 -5.63
N GLU A 235 -10.84 -2.96 -6.15
CA GLU A 235 -9.48 -3.11 -6.66
C GLU A 235 -8.52 -3.66 -5.60
N LEU A 236 -8.72 -3.32 -4.31
CA LEU A 236 -7.93 -3.88 -3.22
C LEU A 236 -8.17 -5.38 -3.05
N TYR A 237 -9.42 -5.83 -3.12
CA TYR A 237 -9.74 -7.26 -3.07
C TYR A 237 -9.17 -7.99 -4.28
N LEU A 238 -9.37 -7.44 -5.48
CA LEU A 238 -8.90 -8.06 -6.73
C LEU A 238 -7.39 -8.28 -6.74
N LYS A 239 -6.61 -7.30 -6.27
CA LYS A 239 -5.16 -7.41 -6.13
C LYS A 239 -4.73 -8.62 -5.31
N TYR A 240 -5.43 -8.93 -4.22
CA TYR A 240 -5.07 -10.03 -3.31
C TYR A 240 -5.68 -11.37 -3.72
N LEU A 241 -6.89 -11.36 -4.31
CA LEU A 241 -7.48 -12.56 -4.92
C LEU A 241 -6.62 -13.09 -6.04
N ASP A 242 -6.14 -12.21 -6.93
CA ASP A 242 -5.28 -12.60 -8.05
C ASP A 242 -3.97 -13.25 -7.61
N ARG A 243 -3.41 -12.77 -6.48
CA ARG A 243 -2.19 -13.30 -5.87
C ARG A 243 -2.43 -14.49 -4.94
N LYS A 244 -3.69 -14.97 -4.83
CA LYS A 244 -4.11 -16.03 -3.90
C LYS A 244 -3.78 -15.74 -2.43
N ASP A 245 -3.69 -14.47 -2.07
CA ASP A 245 -3.40 -14.02 -0.70
C ASP A 245 -4.70 -13.87 0.09
N TYR A 246 -5.37 -15.00 0.29
CA TYR A 246 -6.73 -15.06 0.85
C TYR A 246 -6.79 -14.54 2.29
N LYS A 247 -5.70 -14.60 3.05
CA LYS A 247 -5.64 -14.01 4.40
C LYS A 247 -5.72 -12.48 4.37
N LYS A 248 -5.18 -11.82 3.34
CA LYS A 248 -5.37 -10.37 3.15
C LYS A 248 -6.78 -10.03 2.70
N VAL A 249 -7.36 -10.84 1.80
CA VAL A 249 -8.78 -10.70 1.40
C VAL A 249 -9.69 -10.84 2.62
N GLU A 250 -9.45 -11.85 3.46
CA GLU A 250 -10.17 -12.10 4.70
C GLU A 250 -10.03 -10.91 5.67
N TYR A 251 -8.84 -10.35 5.80
CA TYR A 251 -8.61 -9.18 6.64
C TYR A 251 -9.41 -7.97 6.14
N LEU A 252 -9.44 -7.71 4.83
CA LEU A 252 -10.25 -6.63 4.25
C LEU A 252 -11.75 -6.88 4.41
N TYR A 253 -12.19 -8.14 4.35
CA TYR A 253 -13.61 -8.51 4.55
C TYR A 253 -14.12 -8.14 5.95
N LYS A 254 -13.26 -8.05 6.97
CA LYS A 254 -13.65 -7.57 8.31
C LYS A 254 -14.23 -6.16 8.32
N TYR A 255 -13.93 -5.37 7.29
CA TYR A 255 -14.43 -4.01 7.12
C TYR A 255 -15.67 -3.95 6.22
N TYR A 256 -16.20 -5.11 5.82
CA TYR A 256 -17.42 -5.23 5.05
C TYR A 256 -18.59 -5.45 6.03
N GLY A 257 -19.50 -4.49 6.15
CA GLY A 257 -20.64 -4.60 7.05
C GLY A 257 -21.53 -5.81 6.74
N THR A 258 -22.16 -6.36 7.79
CA THR A 258 -23.02 -7.55 7.68
C THR A 258 -24.18 -7.38 6.69
N GLU A 259 -24.67 -6.16 6.52
CA GLU A 259 -25.74 -5.84 5.58
C GLU A 259 -25.32 -6.01 4.12
N LYS A 260 -24.02 -5.86 3.83
CA LYS A 260 -23.46 -6.03 2.49
C LYS A 260 -22.95 -7.46 2.26
N THR A 261 -22.96 -8.37 3.23
CA THR A 261 -22.39 -9.73 3.07
C THR A 261 -22.87 -10.47 1.82
N ARG A 262 -24.14 -10.30 1.42
CA ARG A 262 -24.65 -10.88 0.17
C ARG A 262 -23.94 -10.33 -1.07
N SER A 263 -23.81 -9.00 -1.18
CA SER A 263 -23.10 -8.37 -2.31
C SER A 263 -21.62 -8.77 -2.34
N PHE A 264 -20.99 -9.02 -1.18
CA PHE A 264 -19.63 -9.56 -1.13
C PHE A 264 -19.55 -10.96 -1.72
N LYS A 265 -20.47 -11.86 -1.36
CA LYS A 265 -20.51 -13.21 -1.93
C LYS A 265 -20.62 -13.17 -3.45
N ASP A 266 -21.60 -12.41 -3.94
CA ASP A 266 -21.87 -12.28 -5.37
C ASP A 266 -20.65 -11.73 -6.10
N PHE A 267 -19.99 -10.71 -5.52
CA PHE A 267 -18.73 -10.16 -6.00
C PHE A 267 -17.62 -11.23 -6.09
N ILE A 268 -17.34 -11.94 -4.99
CA ILE A 268 -16.28 -12.96 -4.95
C ILE A 268 -16.56 -14.05 -5.99
N LEU A 269 -17.77 -14.60 -6.02
CA LEU A 269 -18.16 -15.66 -6.95
C LEU A 269 -18.05 -15.21 -8.41
N PHE A 270 -18.47 -13.99 -8.72
CA PHE A 270 -18.35 -13.42 -10.05
C PHE A 270 -16.87 -13.35 -10.49
N TYR A 271 -15.99 -12.80 -9.66
CA TYR A 271 -14.59 -12.60 -10.04
C TYR A 271 -13.79 -13.88 -10.12
N LEU A 272 -14.01 -14.83 -9.21
CA LEU A 272 -13.36 -16.14 -9.28
C LEU A 272 -13.73 -16.87 -10.58
N ASN A 273 -15.01 -16.85 -10.96
CA ASN A 273 -15.48 -17.38 -12.24
C ASN A 273 -14.89 -16.64 -13.45
N TYR A 274 -14.83 -15.32 -13.37
CA TYR A 274 -14.24 -14.49 -14.43
C TYR A 274 -12.75 -14.83 -14.64
N PHE A 275 -11.99 -15.01 -13.56
CA PHE A 275 -10.57 -15.38 -13.67
C PHE A 275 -10.36 -16.77 -14.25
N ASP A 276 -11.22 -17.73 -13.91
CA ASP A 276 -11.12 -19.08 -14.43
C ASP A 276 -11.45 -19.14 -15.92
N ARG A 277 -12.51 -18.45 -16.35
CA ARG A 277 -12.94 -18.44 -17.75
C ARG A 277 -11.98 -17.71 -18.68
N ASN A 278 -11.44 -16.57 -18.25
CA ASN A 278 -10.68 -15.68 -19.12
C ASN A 278 -9.15 -15.87 -19.01
N PHE A 279 -8.65 -16.40 -17.89
CA PHE A 279 -7.20 -16.48 -17.64
C PHE A 279 -6.73 -17.88 -17.20
N ASN A 280 -7.63 -18.86 -17.10
CA ASN A 280 -7.30 -20.24 -16.70
C ASN A 280 -6.52 -20.31 -15.36
N LYS A 281 -6.85 -19.42 -14.41
CA LYS A 281 -6.11 -19.25 -13.14
C LYS A 281 -6.48 -20.25 -12.04
N LYS A 282 -7.61 -20.96 -12.18
CA LYS A 282 -8.14 -21.95 -11.22
C LYS A 282 -8.47 -21.33 -9.85
N SER A 283 -8.72 -20.03 -9.85
CA SER A 283 -9.03 -19.19 -8.72
C SER A 283 -10.21 -19.73 -7.92
N PHE A 284 -11.26 -20.25 -8.58
CA PHE A 284 -12.45 -20.73 -7.88
C PHE A 284 -12.14 -21.95 -7.01
N TYR A 285 -11.49 -22.97 -7.57
CA TYR A 285 -11.08 -24.17 -6.85
C TYR A 285 -10.11 -23.85 -5.70
N ASP A 286 -9.09 -23.02 -5.98
CA ASP A 286 -8.08 -22.67 -4.98
C ASP A 286 -8.66 -21.88 -3.81
N PHE A 287 -9.62 -20.99 -4.07
CA PHE A 287 -10.30 -20.23 -3.03
C PHE A 287 -11.13 -21.12 -2.12
N PHE A 288 -11.96 -22.01 -2.68
CA PHE A 288 -12.77 -22.91 -1.86
C PHE A 288 -11.93 -23.97 -1.15
N ASN A 289 -10.85 -24.46 -1.75
CA ASN A 289 -9.87 -25.29 -1.05
C ASN A 289 -9.23 -24.57 0.13
N PHE A 290 -8.93 -23.28 0.00
CA PHE A 290 -8.48 -22.49 1.15
C PHE A 290 -9.53 -22.47 2.26
N ILE A 291 -10.81 -22.30 1.94
CA ILE A 291 -11.89 -22.29 2.93
C ILE A 291 -12.06 -23.64 3.63
N ILE A 292 -11.96 -24.74 2.89
CA ILE A 292 -12.06 -26.11 3.43
C ILE A 292 -10.93 -26.36 4.45
N ASN A 293 -9.71 -26.01 4.06
CA ASN A 293 -8.49 -26.36 4.79
C ASN A 293 -8.11 -25.39 5.90
N ASN A 294 -8.78 -24.23 6.02
CA ASN A 294 -8.40 -23.20 6.99
C ASN A 294 -9.60 -22.73 7.81
N GLU A 295 -9.36 -22.40 9.08
CA GLU A 295 -10.28 -21.54 9.81
C GLU A 295 -10.23 -20.13 9.22
N ASN A 296 -11.42 -19.59 8.94
CA ASN A 296 -11.58 -18.31 8.30
C ASN A 296 -12.94 -17.68 8.65
N THR A 297 -13.03 -16.39 8.40
CA THR A 297 -14.20 -15.54 8.67
C THR A 297 -14.97 -15.17 7.40
N PHE A 298 -14.65 -15.80 6.26
CA PHE A 298 -15.39 -15.56 5.03
C PHE A 298 -16.86 -15.98 5.17
N PRO A 299 -17.77 -15.38 4.38
CA PRO A 299 -19.19 -15.69 4.50
C PRO A 299 -19.60 -17.01 3.81
N PHE A 300 -18.66 -17.90 3.50
CA PHE A 300 -18.95 -19.20 2.91
C PHE A 300 -18.77 -20.29 3.97
N SER A 301 -19.76 -21.17 4.13
CA SER A 301 -19.61 -22.32 5.02
C SER A 301 -18.62 -23.33 4.41
N LYS A 302 -18.00 -24.15 5.26
CA LYS A 302 -17.15 -25.25 4.80
C LYS A 302 -17.92 -26.23 3.92
N GLU A 303 -19.15 -26.56 4.29
CA GLU A 303 -20.05 -27.43 3.51
C GLU A 303 -20.32 -26.85 2.12
N TYR A 304 -20.63 -25.55 2.03
CA TYR A 304 -20.80 -24.88 0.74
C TYR A 304 -19.53 -24.97 -0.12
N ALA A 305 -18.36 -24.72 0.49
CA ALA A 305 -17.08 -24.82 -0.21
C ALA A 305 -16.77 -26.23 -0.73
N ILE A 306 -17.12 -27.27 0.04
CA ILE A 306 -17.00 -28.67 -0.37
C ILE A 306 -17.88 -28.94 -1.59
N ASN A 307 -19.17 -28.58 -1.52
CA ASN A 307 -20.13 -28.81 -2.61
C ASN A 307 -19.70 -28.11 -3.92
N GLU A 308 -19.17 -26.89 -3.83
CA GLU A 308 -18.64 -26.15 -4.97
C GLU A 308 -17.42 -26.87 -5.61
N ASN A 309 -16.48 -27.36 -4.79
CA ASN A 309 -15.34 -28.12 -5.28
C ASN A 309 -15.73 -29.49 -5.85
N GLU A 310 -16.68 -30.19 -5.23
CA GLU A 310 -17.23 -31.44 -5.75
C GLU A 310 -17.89 -31.24 -7.12
N THR A 311 -18.65 -30.16 -7.29
CA THR A 311 -19.26 -29.79 -8.56
C THR A 311 -18.19 -29.59 -9.65
N ILE A 312 -17.08 -28.93 -9.32
CA ILE A 312 -15.94 -28.80 -10.23
C ILE A 312 -15.37 -30.19 -10.59
N ILE A 313 -15.11 -31.03 -9.59
CA ILE A 313 -14.56 -32.38 -9.79
C ILE A 313 -15.47 -33.20 -10.71
N ILE A 314 -16.77 -33.23 -10.46
CA ILE A 314 -17.77 -33.97 -11.25
C ILE A 314 -17.76 -33.47 -12.70
N ASN A 315 -17.81 -32.15 -12.92
CA ASN A 315 -17.79 -31.58 -14.27
C ASN A 315 -16.50 -31.92 -15.03
N LYS A 316 -15.35 -31.99 -14.34
CA LYS A 316 -14.08 -32.41 -14.94
C LYS A 316 -14.07 -33.91 -15.27
N LYS A 317 -14.61 -34.77 -14.40
CA LYS A 317 -14.77 -36.21 -14.69
C LYS A 317 -15.65 -36.43 -15.93
N LEU A 318 -16.81 -35.76 -15.99
CA LEU A 318 -17.72 -35.83 -17.15
C LEU A 318 -17.02 -35.41 -18.44
N LYS A 319 -16.20 -34.35 -18.39
CA LYS A 319 -15.45 -33.90 -19.57
C LYS A 319 -14.40 -34.90 -20.02
N ILE A 320 -13.72 -35.60 -19.09
CA ILE A 320 -12.79 -36.69 -19.43
C ILE A 320 -13.53 -37.81 -20.14
N VAL A 321 -14.68 -38.26 -19.60
CA VAL A 321 -15.52 -39.30 -20.23
C VAL A 321 -15.95 -38.90 -21.64
N GLU A 322 -16.38 -37.66 -21.84
CA GLU A 322 -16.76 -37.13 -23.15
C GLU A 322 -15.58 -37.17 -24.15
N LEU A 323 -14.39 -36.72 -23.73
CA LEU A 323 -13.20 -36.71 -24.59
C LEU A 323 -12.73 -38.13 -24.95
N ILE A 324 -12.90 -39.08 -24.02
CA ILE A 324 -12.65 -40.50 -24.21
C ILE A 324 -13.61 -41.09 -25.25
N LYS A 325 -14.92 -40.90 -25.08
CA LYS A 325 -15.95 -41.42 -26.00
C LYS A 325 -15.76 -40.92 -27.43
N ASN A 326 -15.29 -39.68 -27.57
CA ASN A 326 -15.04 -39.04 -28.87
C ASN A 326 -13.65 -39.40 -29.47
N ASN A 327 -12.88 -40.27 -28.82
CA ASN A 327 -11.52 -40.67 -29.20
C ASN A 327 -10.59 -39.49 -29.54
N ASN A 328 -10.68 -38.38 -28.77
CA ASN A 328 -9.98 -37.13 -29.06
C ASN A 328 -8.69 -36.99 -28.24
N ASN A 329 -7.66 -37.74 -28.63
CA ASN A 329 -6.39 -37.89 -27.89
C ASN A 329 -5.73 -36.55 -27.56
N LEU A 330 -5.62 -35.66 -28.55
CA LEU A 330 -4.93 -34.38 -28.41
C LEU A 330 -5.66 -33.41 -27.47
N LYS A 331 -7.00 -33.38 -27.52
CA LYS A 331 -7.79 -32.58 -26.58
C LYS A 331 -7.78 -33.18 -25.18
N LEU A 332 -7.77 -34.51 -25.04
CA LEU A 332 -7.67 -35.18 -23.74
C LEU A 332 -6.34 -34.86 -23.07
N GLU A 333 -5.22 -35.02 -23.77
CA GLU A 333 -3.91 -34.71 -23.21
C GLU A 333 -3.80 -33.22 -22.82
N THR A 334 -4.25 -32.31 -23.70
CA THR A 334 -4.27 -30.87 -23.40
C THR A 334 -5.14 -30.57 -22.18
N PHE A 335 -6.30 -31.21 -22.07
CA PHE A 335 -7.20 -31.05 -20.93
C PHE A 335 -6.55 -31.53 -19.63
N LEU A 336 -5.96 -32.73 -19.61
CA LEU A 336 -5.30 -33.28 -18.43
C LEU A 336 -4.10 -32.44 -18.00
N LYS A 337 -3.29 -31.98 -18.95
CA LYS A 337 -2.17 -31.05 -18.70
C LYS A 337 -2.65 -29.76 -18.03
N ASN A 338 -3.72 -29.15 -18.57
CA ASN A 338 -4.28 -27.91 -18.02
C ASN A 338 -4.92 -28.12 -16.63
N ASN A 339 -5.42 -29.33 -16.34
CA ASN A 339 -6.11 -29.67 -15.10
C ASN A 339 -5.26 -30.54 -14.14
N ASN A 340 -3.93 -30.53 -14.26
CA ASN A 340 -3.04 -31.36 -13.43
C ASN A 340 -3.26 -31.19 -11.90
N TYR A 341 -3.60 -29.98 -11.48
CA TYR A 341 -3.82 -29.56 -10.09
C TYR A 341 -4.93 -30.32 -9.35
N ILE A 342 -5.88 -30.90 -10.07
CA ILE A 342 -7.05 -31.59 -9.50
C ILE A 342 -7.08 -33.09 -9.83
N LEU A 343 -6.11 -33.60 -10.60
CA LEU A 343 -6.13 -35.01 -11.05
C LEU A 343 -6.19 -36.00 -9.89
N HIS A 344 -5.47 -35.72 -8.79
CA HIS A 344 -5.50 -36.53 -7.57
C HIS A 344 -6.88 -36.60 -6.89
N CYS A 345 -7.79 -35.66 -7.20
CA CYS A 345 -9.17 -35.66 -6.71
C CYS A 345 -10.15 -36.29 -7.72
N LEU A 346 -9.76 -36.48 -8.98
CA LEU A 346 -10.67 -36.96 -10.01
C LEU A 346 -10.91 -38.47 -9.92
N TYR A 347 -9.92 -39.25 -9.51
CA TYR A 347 -10.08 -40.69 -9.34
C TYR A 347 -9.34 -41.13 -8.09
N SER A 348 -10.06 -41.76 -7.18
CA SER A 348 -9.57 -42.12 -5.84
C SER A 348 -8.57 -43.28 -5.87
N SER A 349 -8.58 -44.05 -6.97
CA SER A 349 -7.79 -45.25 -7.10
C SER A 349 -7.42 -45.55 -8.55
N LYS A 350 -6.33 -46.30 -8.70
CA LYS A 350 -5.95 -46.96 -9.96
C LYS A 350 -7.08 -47.83 -10.52
N SER A 351 -7.90 -48.44 -9.65
CA SER A 351 -9.02 -49.28 -10.08
C SER A 351 -10.13 -48.49 -10.78
N GLU A 352 -10.43 -47.26 -10.34
CA GLU A 352 -11.43 -46.43 -11.02
C GLU A 352 -11.02 -46.08 -12.46
N ILE A 353 -9.74 -45.79 -12.68
CA ILE A 353 -9.21 -45.49 -14.02
C ILE A 353 -9.19 -46.74 -14.90
N LEU A 354 -8.85 -47.90 -14.34
CA LEU A 354 -8.90 -49.17 -15.07
C LEU A 354 -10.34 -49.53 -15.46
N ASN A 355 -11.31 -49.29 -14.56
CA ASN A 355 -12.72 -49.48 -14.88
C ASN A 355 -13.16 -48.55 -16.01
N LEU A 356 -12.76 -47.27 -15.97
CA LEU A 356 -13.01 -46.31 -17.05
C LEU A 356 -12.43 -46.80 -18.40
N ILE A 357 -11.23 -47.35 -18.39
CA ILE A 357 -10.56 -47.89 -19.59
C ILE A 357 -11.35 -49.08 -20.15
N ASN A 358 -11.75 -50.01 -19.29
CA ASN A 358 -12.46 -51.22 -19.69
C ASN A 358 -13.90 -50.93 -20.15
N GLU A 359 -14.59 -49.99 -19.50
CA GLU A 359 -15.99 -49.65 -19.78
C GLU A 359 -16.16 -49.03 -21.17
N TYR A 360 -15.18 -48.24 -21.63
CA TYR A 360 -15.30 -47.47 -22.87
C TYR A 360 -14.51 -48.01 -24.07
N ASN A 361 -13.88 -49.19 -23.95
CA ASN A 361 -13.09 -49.80 -25.03
C ASN A 361 -12.13 -48.79 -25.71
N VAL A 362 -11.38 -48.07 -24.88
CA VAL A 362 -10.51 -46.97 -25.32
C VAL A 362 -9.34 -47.45 -26.19
N SER A 363 -8.92 -46.59 -27.12
CA SER A 363 -7.73 -46.80 -27.94
C SER A 363 -6.45 -46.87 -27.10
N SER A 364 -5.42 -47.53 -27.64
CA SER A 364 -4.09 -47.65 -27.00
C SER A 364 -3.52 -46.28 -26.61
N ASP A 365 -3.67 -45.29 -27.49
CA ASP A 365 -3.17 -43.93 -27.27
C ASP A 365 -3.82 -43.27 -26.04
N ILE A 366 -5.13 -43.45 -25.85
CA ILE A 366 -5.85 -42.93 -24.69
C ILE A 366 -5.41 -43.65 -23.41
N VAL A 367 -5.20 -44.97 -23.48
CA VAL A 367 -4.68 -45.74 -22.34
C VAL A 367 -3.32 -45.21 -21.91
N ASP A 368 -2.42 -44.91 -22.86
CA ASP A 368 -1.10 -44.38 -22.56
C ASP A 368 -1.17 -42.96 -21.98
N ILE A 369 -2.06 -42.10 -22.49
CA ILE A 369 -2.33 -40.78 -21.92
C ILE A 369 -2.82 -40.91 -20.46
N LEU A 370 -3.84 -41.74 -20.20
CA LEU A 370 -4.38 -41.91 -18.84
C LEU A 370 -3.34 -42.49 -17.88
N ARG A 371 -2.53 -43.45 -18.33
CA ARG A 371 -1.41 -43.99 -17.54
C ARG A 371 -0.40 -42.92 -17.15
N LYS A 372 0.01 -42.09 -18.10
CA LYS A 372 0.96 -40.98 -17.88
C LYS A 372 0.50 -40.00 -16.81
N TYR A 373 -0.80 -39.70 -16.74
CA TYR A 373 -1.32 -38.66 -15.84
C TYR A 373 -1.85 -39.16 -14.50
N PHE A 374 -2.24 -40.44 -14.39
CA PHE A 374 -2.88 -40.96 -13.17
C PHE A 374 -2.18 -42.16 -12.51
N LEU A 375 -1.23 -42.83 -13.18
CA LEU A 375 -0.72 -44.14 -12.74
C LEU A 375 0.79 -44.18 -12.48
N ILE A 376 1.43 -43.02 -12.32
CA ILE A 376 2.83 -42.91 -11.86
C ILE A 376 2.87 -42.86 -10.34
#